data_AF-A0A0Q4JGR9-F1
#
_entry.id   AF-A0A0Q4JGR9-F1
#
_cell.length_a   1.000
_cell.length_b   1.000
_cell.length_c   1.000
_cell.angle_alpha   90.00
_cell.angle_beta   90.00
_cell.angle_gamma   90.00
#
_symmetry.space_group_name_H-M   'P 1'
#
loop_
_entity.id
_entity.type
_entity.pdbx_description
1 polymer ?
#
loop_
_entity_poly.entity_id
_entity_poly.type
_entity_poly.pdbx_seq_one_letter_code
_entity_poly.pdbx_strand_id
1 'polypeptide(L)' 'MIDPLDPATLKPAREKLQLSRATVAAMSGVNETTILRIESGKVDPRLDGTWAPIVRALRSASPAPSDALSASP' A
#
# COMPACT_ATOMS: atom_id res chain seq x y z
N MET A 1 -1.20 8.32 -3.01
CA MET A 1 0.11 7.70 -3.26
C MET A 1 0.61 7.24 -1.90
N ILE A 2 1.14 6.02 -1.77
CA ILE A 2 1.66 5.59 -0.46
C ILE A 2 3.00 6.27 -0.17
N ASP A 3 3.09 6.91 0.99
CA ASP A 3 4.32 7.52 1.50
C ASP A 3 5.07 6.48 2.35
N PRO A 4 6.31 6.10 2.01
CA PRO A 4 7.09 5.14 2.79
C PRO A 4 7.45 5.63 4.20
N LEU A 5 7.28 6.91 4.52
CA LEU A 5 7.58 7.48 5.84
C LEU A 5 6.33 7.72 6.70
N ASP A 6 5.14 7.69 6.09
CA ASP A 6 3.87 7.97 6.77
C ASP A 6 2.84 6.82 6.64
N PRO A 7 2.68 6.00 7.69
CA PRO A 7 1.67 4.93 7.74
C PRO A 7 0.22 5.40 7.57
N ALA A 8 -0.09 6.66 7.85
CA ALA A 8 -1.44 7.20 7.67
C ALA A 8 -1.86 7.19 6.19
N THR A 9 -0.91 7.14 5.26
CA THR A 9 -1.18 7.05 3.82
C THR A 9 -1.63 5.66 3.35
N LEU A 10 -1.59 4.62 4.21
CA LEU A 10 -1.97 3.26 3.85
C LEU A 10 -3.41 3.15 3.34
N LYS A 11 -4.38 3.58 4.16
CA LYS A 11 -5.81 3.50 3.83
C LYS A 11 -6.15 4.24 2.53
N PRO A 12 -5.80 5.53 2.35
CA PRO A 12 -6.13 6.24 1.12
C PRO A 12 -5.40 5.66 -0.10
N ALA A 13 -4.17 5.14 0.05
CA ALA A 13 -3.48 4.47 -1.06
C ALA A 13 -4.19 3.18 -1.49
N ARG A 14 -4.59 2.34 -0.53
CA ARG A 14 -5.35 1.12 -0.78
C ARG A 14 -6.70 1.41 -1.45
N GLU A 15 -7.46 2.38 -0.93
CA GLU A 15 -8.78 2.74 -1.46
C GLU A 15 -8.70 3.34 -2.85
N LYS A 16 -7.68 4.17 -3.13
CA LYS A 16 -7.43 4.69 -4.49
C LYS A 16 -7.18 3.56 -5.51
N LEU A 17 -6.53 2.48 -5.08
CA LEU A 17 -6.26 1.30 -5.91
C LEU A 17 -7.42 0.29 -5.91
N GLN A 18 -8.55 0.61 -5.26
CA GLN A 18 -9.71 -0.27 -5.12
C GLN A 18 -9.38 -1.64 -4.52
N LEU A 19 -8.36 -1.71 -3.65
CA LEU A 19 -7.93 -2.96 -3.02
C LEU A 19 -8.67 -3.18 -1.69
N SER A 20 -9.02 -4.43 -1.41
CA SER A 20 -9.46 -4.84 -0.07
C SER A 20 -8.26 -5.00 0.88
N ARG A 21 -8.51 -5.01 2.19
CA ARG A 21 -7.43 -5.27 3.17
C ARG A 21 -6.86 -6.68 3.00
N ALA A 22 -7.73 -7.67 2.79
CA ALA A 22 -7.35 -9.05 2.44
C ALA A 22 -6.42 -9.11 1.21
N THR A 23 -6.69 -8.29 0.18
CA THR A 23 -5.84 -8.25 -1.02
C THR A 23 -4.45 -7.70 -0.69
N VAL A 24 -4.36 -6.59 0.04
CA VAL A 24 -3.06 -6.03 0.47
C VAL A 24 -2.30 -7.00 1.38
N ALA A 25 -3.01 -7.67 2.28
CA ALA A 25 -2.47 -8.71 3.13
C ALA A 25 -1.83 -9.85 2.31
N ALA A 26 -2.57 -10.40 1.35
CA ALA A 26 -2.09 -11.45 0.46
C ALA A 26 -0.86 -11.00 -0.36
N MET A 27 -0.86 -9.76 -0.87
CA MET A 27 0.25 -9.23 -1.66
C MET A 27 1.52 -8.92 -0.84
N SER A 28 1.36 -8.55 0.43
CA SER A 28 2.47 -8.14 1.30
C SER A 28 2.98 -9.26 2.21
N GLY A 29 2.25 -10.37 2.33
CA GLY A 29 2.52 -11.43 3.30
C GLY A 29 2.19 -11.04 4.75
N VAL A 30 1.51 -9.91 4.96
CA VAL A 30 1.12 -9.41 6.28
C VAL A 30 -0.32 -9.83 6.57
N ASN A 31 -0.65 -10.12 7.84
CA ASN A 31 -2.02 -10.47 8.24
C ASN A 31 -3.01 -9.30 8.01
N GLU A 32 -4.21 -9.58 7.53
CA GLU A 32 -5.27 -8.57 7.31
C GLU A 32 -5.62 -7.77 8.58
N THR A 33 -5.60 -8.42 9.75
CA THR A 33 -5.83 -7.76 11.03
C THR A 33 -4.73 -6.76 11.35
N THR A 34 -3.48 -7.03 10.95
CA THR A 34 -2.37 -6.07 11.07
C THR A 34 -2.61 -4.87 10.17
N ILE A 35 -3.06 -5.06 8.93
CA ILE A 35 -3.46 -3.96 8.04
C ILE A 35 -4.54 -3.09 8.69
N LEU A 36 -5.60 -3.70 9.24
CA LEU A 36 -6.66 -2.98 9.95
C LEU A 36 -6.12 -2.17 11.15
N ARG A 37 -5.22 -2.75 11.95
CA ARG A 37 -4.63 -2.09 13.12
C ARG A 37 -3.75 -0.91 12.72
N ILE A 38 -3.01 -1.01 11.62
CA ILE A 38 -2.23 0.11 11.06
C ILE A 38 -3.17 1.22 10.58
N GLU A 39 -4.19 0.88 9.78
CA GLU A 39 -5.15 1.87 9.26
C GLU A 39 -5.95 2.59 10.35
N SER A 40 -6.14 1.94 11.51
CA SER A 40 -6.82 2.52 12.67
C SER A 40 -5.86 3.22 13.64
N GLY A 41 -4.57 3.33 13.31
CA GLY A 41 -3.55 3.96 14.16
C GLY A 41 -3.21 3.19 15.44
N LYS A 42 -3.65 1.92 15.56
CA LYS A 42 -3.40 1.08 16.74
C LYS A 42 -1.99 0.50 16.79
N VAL A 43 -1.27 0.48 15.67
CA VAL A 43 0.10 -0.02 15.55
C VAL A 43 0.87 0.87 14.58
N ASP A 44 2.10 1.23 14.92
CA ASP A 44 3.05 1.84 14.00
C ASP A 44 3.90 0.74 13.33
N PRO A 45 3.71 0.47 12.03
CA PRO A 45 4.39 -0.62 11.32
C PRO A 45 5.87 -0.33 11.01
N ARG A 46 6.34 0.89 11.29
CA ARG A 46 7.75 1.28 11.10
C ARG A 46 8.66 0.66 12.16
N LEU A 47 8.09 0.14 13.24
CA LEU A 47 8.83 -0.38 14.39
C LEU A 47 9.28 -1.84 14.26
N ASP A 48 8.67 -2.63 13.36
CA ASP A 48 8.88 -4.09 13.30
C ASP A 48 9.13 -4.63 11.87
N GLY A 49 9.41 -3.75 10.92
CA GLY A 49 9.70 -4.13 9.53
C GLY A 49 8.46 -4.51 8.69
N THR A 50 7.27 -4.54 9.28
CA THR A 50 6.00 -4.84 8.60
C THR A 50 5.67 -3.81 7.51
N TRP A 51 6.19 -2.58 7.64
CA TRP A 51 5.86 -1.50 6.71
C TRP A 51 6.42 -1.70 5.30
N ALA A 52 7.66 -2.17 5.17
CA ALA A 52 8.32 -2.25 3.86
C ALA A 52 7.61 -3.20 2.87
N PRO A 53 7.17 -4.42 3.27
CA PRO A 53 6.36 -5.28 2.40
C PRO A 53 5.03 -4.66 1.95
N ILE A 54 4.34 -3.93 2.83
CA ILE A 54 3.07 -3.25 2.51
C ILE A 54 3.28 -2.15 1.47
N VAL A 55 4.29 -1.31 1.67
CA VAL A 55 4.65 -0.24 0.72
C VAL A 55 5.01 -0.84 -0.64
N ARG A 56 5.78 -1.93 -0.67
CA ARG A 56 6.14 -2.63 -1.91
C ARG A 56 4.91 -3.16 -2.64
N ALA A 57 4.01 -3.85 -1.93
CA ALA A 57 2.77 -4.38 -2.50
C ALA A 57 1.93 -3.28 -3.17
N LEU A 58 1.72 -2.14 -2.49
CA LEU A 58 0.91 -1.04 -3.02
C LEU A 58 1.57 -0.31 -4.19
N ARG A 59 2.90 -0.20 -4.20
CA ARG A 59 3.64 0.34 -5.36
C ARG A 59 3.53 -0.56 -6.58
N SER A 60 3.60 -1.88 -6.41
CA SER A 60 3.44 -2.84 -7.50
C SER A 60 2.02 -2.89 -8.07
N ALA A 61 1.00 -2.57 -7.27
CA ALA A 61 -0.38 -2.47 -7.73
C ALA A 61 -0.70 -1.12 -8.39
N SER A 62 0.14 -0.11 -8.23
CA SER A 62 -0.05 1.17 -8.92
C SER A 62 0.35 1.00 -10.39
N PRO A 63 -0.52 1.33 -11.36
CA PRO A 63 -0.09 1.44 -12.74
C PRO A 63 1.03 2.48 -12.82
N ALA A 64 2.15 2.11 -13.44
CA ALA A 64 3.24 3.04 -13.72
C ALA A 64 2.69 4.20 -14.59
N PRO A 65 3.20 5.43 -14.45
CA PRO A 65 2.87 6.53 -15.36
C PRO A 65 3.44 6.34 -16.80
N SER A 66 3.63 5.11 -17.27
CA SER A 66 4.39 4.80 -18.49
C SER A 66 3.60 4.60 -19.78
N ASP A 67 2.27 4.80 -19.81
CA ASP A 67 1.51 4.70 -21.07
C ASP A 67 1.09 6.06 -21.68
N ALA A 68 1.46 7.18 -21.07
CA ALA A 68 1.06 8.51 -21.56
C ALA A 68 2.07 9.19 -22.52
N LEU A 69 3.23 8.57 -22.81
CA LEU A 69 4.31 9.21 -23.59
C LEU A 69 4.72 8.48 -24.87
N SER A 70 4.04 7.40 -25.27
CA SER A 70 4.35 6.65 -26.50
C SER A 70 3.35 6.88 -27.65
N ALA A 71 2.45 7.84 -27.53
CA ALA A 71 1.53 8.20 -28.60
C ALA A 71 1.61 9.71 -28.91
N SER A 72 2.57 10.08 -29.76
CA SER A 72 2.34 11.15 -30.73
C SER A 72 3.12 10.83 -32.02
N PRO A 73 2.49 11.05 -33.18
CA PRO A 73 2.93 10.59 -34.50
C PRO A 73 4.16 11.33 -35.06
#